data_AF-A0A496W606-F1
#
_entry.id   AF-A0A496W606-F1
#
_cell.length_a   1.000
_cell.length_b   1.000
_cell.length_c   1.000
_cell.angle_alpha   90.00
_cell.angle_beta   90.00
_cell.angle_gamma   90.00
#
_symmetry.space_group_name_H-M   'P 1'
#
loop_
_entity.id
_entity.type
_entity.pdbx_description
1 polymer ?
#
loop_
_entity_poly.entity_id
_entity_poly.type
_entity_poly.pdbx_seq_one_letter_code
_entity_poly.pdbx_strand_id
1 'polypeptide(L)' 'MKCLIIAAGQGTRLKSKGDIKPLVPLLGVPLIERIIRSAIEGGADEFLSLNP' A
#
# COMPACT_ATOMS: atom_id res chain seq x y z
N MET A 1 -16.83 4.56 -3.81
CA MET A 1 -16.90 3.34 -2.96
C MET A 1 -15.81 3.39 -1.90
N LYS A 2 -16.10 2.95 -0.66
CA LYS A 2 -15.08 2.85 0.41
C LYS A 2 -14.14 1.67 0.16
N CYS A 3 -12.84 1.89 0.29
CA CYS A 3 -11.79 0.89 0.09
C CYS A 3 -10.96 0.71 1.37
N LEU A 4 -10.84 -0.53 1.84
CA LEU A 4 -9.95 -0.90 2.94
C LEU A 4 -8.63 -1.41 2.37
N ILE A 5 -7.52 -0.75 2.72
CA ILE A 5 -6.19 -1.22 2.40
C ILE A 5 -5.61 -1.97 3.59
N ILE A 6 -5.28 -3.24 3.38
CA ILE A 6 -4.59 -4.07 4.37
C ILE A 6 -3.08 -3.82 4.25
N ALA A 7 -2.59 -2.84 5.00
CA ALA A 7 -1.19 -2.47 5.07
C ALA A 7 -0.39 -3.32 6.10
N ALA A 8 -0.92 -4.48 6.50
CA ALA A 8 -0.40 -5.31 7.58
C ALA A 8 0.82 -6.18 7.19
N GLY A 9 1.41 -6.78 8.21
CA GLY A 9 2.46 -7.79 8.11
C GLY A 9 3.88 -7.22 8.18
N GLN A 10 4.78 -7.99 8.80
CA GLN A 10 6.12 -7.57 9.24
C GLN A 10 7.12 -7.18 8.13
N GLY A 11 6.76 -7.34 6.86
CA GLY A 11 7.62 -6.92 5.75
C GLY A 11 9.01 -7.56 5.71
N THR A 12 9.25 -8.69 6.40
CA THR A 12 10.60 -9.25 6.65
C THR A 12 11.42 -9.48 5.38
N ARG A 13 10.77 -9.93 4.29
CA ARG A 13 11.40 -10.14 2.98
C ARG A 13 11.87 -8.84 2.30
N LEU A 14 11.25 -7.70 2.63
CA LEU A 14 11.54 -6.39 2.07
C LEU A 14 12.28 -5.48 3.04
N LYS A 15 12.67 -5.97 4.22
CA LYS A 15 13.30 -5.17 5.28
C LYS A 15 14.60 -4.49 4.85
N SER A 16 15.36 -5.12 3.95
CA SER A 16 16.57 -4.53 3.35
C SER A 16 16.29 -3.42 2.31
N LYS A 17 15.03 -3.23 1.93
CA LYS A 17 14.57 -2.22 0.96
C LYS A 17 13.81 -1.06 1.61
N GLY A 18 13.47 -1.17 2.89
CA GLY A 18 12.82 -0.13 3.68
C GLY A 18 12.07 -0.72 4.88
N ASP A 19 11.85 0.11 5.90
CA ASP A 19 11.28 -0.33 7.18
C ASP A 19 9.77 -0.56 7.12
N ILE A 20 9.07 0.18 6.26
CA ILE A 20 7.61 0.16 6.15
C ILE A 20 7.24 -0.40 4.77
N LYS A 21 6.87 -1.68 4.72
CA LYS A 21 6.54 -2.42 3.47
C LYS A 21 5.66 -1.60 2.50
N PRO A 22 4.51 -1.03 2.90
CA PRO A 22 3.68 -0.22 1.98
C PRO A 22 4.43 0.95 1.31
N LEU A 23 5.44 1.51 1.99
CA LEU A 23 6.20 2.67 1.52
C LEU A 23 7.48 2.30 0.77
N VAL A 24 7.85 1.01 0.71
CA VAL A 24 9.01 0.56 -0.07
C VAL A 24 8.80 0.93 -1.54
N PRO A 25 9.72 1.68 -2.18
CA PRO A 25 9.58 2.05 -3.58
C PRO A 25 9.96 0.88 -4.49
N LEU A 26 9.13 0.64 -5.51
CA LEU A 26 9.43 -0.24 -6.62
C LEU A 26 9.49 0.61 -7.89
N LEU A 27 10.65 0.65 -8.54
CA LEU A 27 10.90 1.52 -9.70
C LEU A 27 10.55 3.00 -9.42
N GLY A 28 10.91 3.49 -8.23
CA GLY A 28 10.65 4.86 -7.80
C GLY A 28 9.23 5.14 -7.28
N VAL A 29 8.31 4.18 -7.35
CA VAL A 29 6.91 4.36 -6.91
C VAL A 29 6.63 3.48 -5.68
N PRO A 30 6.13 4.04 -4.55
CA PRO A 30 5.74 3.27 -3.37
C PRO A 30 4.73 2.16 -3.70
N LEU A 31 4.87 0.99 -3.05
CA LEU A 31 3.94 -0.13 -3.25
C LEU A 31 2.47 0.27 -2.97
N ILE A 32 2.23 1.09 -1.95
CA ILE A 32 0.89 1.55 -1.58
C ILE A 32 0.23 2.41 -2.66
N GLU A 33 1.02 3.23 -3.36
CA GLU A 33 0.50 4.12 -4.39
C GLU A 33 -0.08 3.33 -5.57
N ARG A 34 0.56 2.21 -5.92
CA ARG A 34 0.07 1.31 -6.97
C ARG A 34 -1.32 0.75 -6.63
N ILE A 35 -1.52 0.37 -5.37
CA ILE A 35 -2.82 -0.13 -4.88
C ILE A 35 -3.88 0.98 -4.94
N ILE A 36 -3.55 2.18 -4.48
CA ILE A 36 -4.48 3.32 -4.49
C ILE A 36 -4.91 3.66 -5.92
N ARG A 37 -3.97 3.72 -6.87
CA ARG A 37 -4.29 4.03 -8.28
C ARG A 37 -5.25 3.01 -8.89
N SER A 38 -4.96 1.71 -8.72
CA SER A 38 -5.86 0.66 -9.21
C SER A 38 -7.23 0.68 -8.53
N ALA A 39 -7.30 1.03 -7.25
CA ALA A 39 -8.57 1.15 -6.53
C ALA A 39 -9.40 2.35 -7.02
N ILE A 40 -8.76 3.49 -7.30
CA ILE A 40 -9.42 4.67 -7.91
C ILE A 40 -9.98 4.31 -9.29
N GLU A 41 -9.21 3.61 -10.11
CA GLU A 41 -9.69 3.10 -11.42
C GLU A 41 -10.91 2.17 -11.27
N GLY A 42 -11.01 1.45 -10.14
CA GLY A 42 -12.17 0.64 -9.76
C GLY A 42 -13.33 1.41 -9.11
N GLY A 43 -13.26 2.74 -9.01
CA GLY A 43 -14.33 3.58 -8.43
C GLY A 43 -14.23 3.79 -6.90
N ALA A 44 -13.08 3.53 -6.29
CA ALA A 44 -12.84 3.91 -4.91
C ALA A 44 -12.61 5.42 -4.76
N ASP A 45 -13.25 6.02 -3.77
CA ASP A 45 -13.21 7.47 -3.48
C ASP A 45 -12.89 7.78 -2.01
N GLU A 46 -12.92 6.77 -1.14
CA GLU A 46 -12.60 6.88 0.28
C GLU A 46 -11.71 5.70 0.69
N PHE A 47 -10.62 5.97 1.40
CA PHE A 47 -9.62 4.97 1.77
C PHE A 47 -9.41 4.89 3.28
N LEU A 48 -9.42 3.68 3.80
CA LEU A 48 -9.00 3.36 5.17
C LEU A 48 -7.77 2.45 5.11
N SER A 49 -6.70 2.80 5.83
CA SER A 49 -5.52 1.95 5.94
C SER A 49 -5.48 1.29 7.32
N LEU A 50 -5.42 -0.04 7.36
CA LEU A 50 -5.28 -0.80 8.59
C LEU A 50 -3.82 -1.23 8.76
N ASN A 51 -3.22 -0.78 9.86
CA ASN A 51 -1.89 -1.20 10.30
C ASN A 51 -2.02 -1.74 11.74
N PRO A 52 -2.14 -3.07 11.92
CA PRO A 52 -2.28 -3.69 13.23
C PRO A 52 -0.99 -3.65 14.04
#